data_AF-A0A433U0G0-F1
#
_entry.id   AF-A0A433U0G0-F1
#
_cell.length_a   1.000
_cell.length_b   1.000
_cell.length_c   1.000
_cell.angle_alpha   90.00
_cell.angle_beta   90.00
_cell.angle_gamma   90.00
#
_symmetry.space_group_name_H-M   'P 1'
#
loop_
_entity.id
_entity.type
_entity.pdbx_description
1 polymer ?
#
loop_
_entity_poly.entity_id
_entity_poly.type
_entity_poly.pdbx_seq_one_letter_code
_entity_poly.pdbx_strand_id
1 'polypeptide(L)'
;MDKKDKDKNRNSFLDKVGGTFKVGSKTKKKSTSSANNKGPQIDENDSSDPFTESVDFDSMETAEVNERFEQLLDDMNLTEPKKAPLRSKDLKFRRQMLSMHSRGASKARRGELDTPHAFVQELMNADLKGQKRTQVLESLKVSLTSKPVSWAVEFG
;
A
#
# COMPACT_ATOMS: atom_id res chain seq x y z
N MET A 1 -60.75 -12.54 5.27
CA MET A 1 -59.92 -12.26 4.08
C MET A 1 -58.54 -12.74 4.44
N ASP A 2 -58.15 -13.86 3.87
CA ASP A 2 -57.01 -14.66 4.31
C ASP A 2 -55.92 -14.67 3.25
N LYS A 3 -54.71 -15.00 3.72
CA LYS A 3 -53.52 -15.55 3.02
C LYS A 3 -52.38 -14.58 2.66
N LYS A 4 -51.18 -14.97 3.15
CA LYS A 4 -49.87 -15.02 2.44
C LYS A 4 -49.22 -13.68 2.07
N ASP A 5 -47.92 -13.54 1.76
CA ASP A 5 -46.67 -14.34 1.88
C ASP A 5 -45.50 -13.31 1.75
N LYS A 6 -44.23 -13.46 2.19
CA LYS A 6 -43.55 -14.40 3.11
C LYS A 6 -42.02 -14.11 3.21
N ASP A 7 -41.42 -14.30 4.38
CA ASP A 7 -39.98 -14.61 4.65
C ASP A 7 -38.79 -13.60 4.50
N LYS A 8 -37.90 -13.70 5.51
CA LYS A 8 -36.42 -13.83 5.46
C LYS A 8 -35.46 -12.61 5.46
N ASN A 9 -34.95 -12.38 6.68
CA ASN A 9 -33.54 -12.60 7.08
C ASN A 9 -32.42 -11.71 6.49
N ARG A 10 -31.72 -10.98 7.37
CA ARG A 10 -30.26 -11.16 7.61
C ARG A 10 -29.75 -10.47 8.88
N ASN A 11 -29.22 -11.30 9.78
CA ASN A 11 -28.07 -11.07 10.67
C ASN A 11 -28.04 -9.80 11.55
N SER A 12 -28.54 -9.93 12.78
CA SER A 12 -27.97 -9.23 13.94
C SER A 12 -26.56 -9.78 14.22
N PHE A 13 -25.53 -8.93 14.19
CA PHE A 13 -24.13 -9.36 14.41
C PHE A 13 -23.20 -8.27 15.02
N LEU A 14 -23.75 -7.26 15.69
CA LEU A 14 -22.98 -6.12 16.22
C LEU A 14 -23.03 -5.96 17.76
N ASP A 15 -23.51 -6.96 18.49
CA ASP A 15 -23.77 -6.87 19.93
C ASP A 15 -22.92 -7.84 20.78
N LYS A 16 -21.58 -7.78 20.64
CA LYS A 16 -20.66 -8.46 21.59
C LYS A 16 -19.19 -8.00 21.65
N VAL A 17 -18.92 -6.71 21.85
CA VAL A 17 -17.62 -6.25 22.40
C VAL A 17 -17.86 -5.26 23.56
N GLY A 18 -18.27 -5.80 24.70
CA GLY A 18 -18.48 -5.08 25.96
C GLY A 18 -17.68 -5.71 27.10
N GLY A 19 -16.36 -5.81 26.95
CA GLY A 19 -15.47 -6.43 27.93
C GLY A 19 -15.37 -5.62 29.22
N THR A 20 -15.89 -6.17 30.32
CA THR A 20 -15.89 -5.53 31.64
C THR A 20 -14.50 -5.45 32.26
N PHE A 21 -13.91 -4.26 32.35
CA PHE A 21 -12.70 -4.03 33.15
C PHE A 21 -13.08 -3.65 34.59
N LYS A 22 -12.77 -4.56 35.52
CA LYS A 22 -13.10 -4.43 36.94
C LYS A 22 -12.02 -3.61 37.66
N VAL A 23 -12.33 -2.35 37.98
CA VAL A 23 -11.46 -1.50 38.82
C VAL A 23 -11.41 -2.03 40.26
N GLY A 24 -10.21 -2.18 40.81
CA GLY A 24 -9.98 -2.68 42.17
C GLY A 24 -8.82 -1.96 42.84
N SER A 25 -9.10 -1.30 43.97
CA SER A 25 -8.18 -0.38 44.65
C SER A 25 -7.14 -1.07 45.54
N LYS A 26 -5.89 -0.56 45.60
CA LYS A 26 -5.12 -0.34 46.86
C LYS A 26 -3.71 0.29 46.72
N THR A 27 -3.55 1.45 47.36
CA THR A 27 -2.41 1.91 48.21
C THR A 27 -0.93 1.87 47.76
N LYS A 28 -0.32 3.08 47.74
CA LYS A 28 1.05 3.48 48.18
C LYS A 28 2.19 2.43 48.23
N LYS A 29 3.33 2.75 47.58
CA LYS A 29 4.64 3.03 48.25
C LYS A 29 5.69 3.64 47.29
N LYS A 30 6.76 4.21 47.86
CA LYS A 30 7.83 4.98 47.20
C LYS A 30 9.17 4.24 47.30
N SER A 31 9.82 4.00 46.16
CA SER A 31 11.22 3.52 46.03
C SER A 31 11.75 4.04 44.67
N THR A 32 12.62 5.06 44.58
CA THR A 32 14.10 4.97 44.67
C THR A 32 14.74 3.91 43.77
N SER A 33 15.02 4.26 42.51
CA SER A 33 16.26 3.85 41.82
C SER A 33 16.50 4.77 40.61
N SER A 34 17.74 5.27 40.48
CA SER A 34 18.17 6.00 39.29
C SER A 34 18.39 5.01 38.14
N ALA A 35 17.76 5.26 37.00
CA ALA A 35 18.12 4.63 35.73
C ALA A 35 17.98 5.69 34.63
N ASN A 36 19.05 6.43 34.38
CA ASN A 36 19.11 7.43 33.31
C ASN A 36 19.30 6.74 31.95
N ASN A 37 18.29 5.98 31.52
CA ASN A 37 18.18 5.53 30.14
C ASN A 37 17.66 6.69 29.30
N LYS A 38 18.60 7.43 28.69
CA LYS A 38 18.30 8.13 27.44
C LYS A 38 17.94 7.06 26.40
N GLY A 39 16.65 6.76 26.26
CA GLY A 39 16.16 6.06 25.08
C GLY A 39 16.54 6.89 23.84
N PRO A 40 16.77 6.26 22.67
CA PRO A 40 16.97 7.00 21.43
C PRO A 40 15.79 7.95 21.24
N GLN A 41 16.10 9.24 21.11
CA GLN A 41 15.14 10.25 20.72
C GLN A 41 14.53 9.79 19.41
N ILE A 42 13.20 9.60 19.38
CA ILE A 42 12.50 9.38 18.12
C ILE A 42 12.45 10.76 17.47
N ASP A 43 13.52 11.10 16.77
CA ASP A 43 13.52 12.24 15.88
C ASP A 43 12.50 11.94 14.79
N GLU A 44 11.34 12.61 14.86
CA GLU A 44 10.40 12.78 13.76
C GLU A 44 11.04 13.69 12.69
N ASN A 45 12.26 13.35 12.26
CA ASN A 45 12.91 13.98 11.14
C ASN A 45 12.23 13.48 9.87
N ASP A 46 11.25 14.26 9.46
CA ASP A 46 10.67 14.39 8.13
C ASP A 46 11.65 13.93 7.05
N SER A 47 11.60 12.63 6.75
CA SER A 47 12.45 12.00 5.75
C SER A 47 11.75 12.16 4.41
N SER A 48 11.72 13.41 3.94
CA SER A 48 11.64 13.71 2.52
C SER A 48 12.79 12.96 1.84
N ASP A 49 12.45 11.87 1.17
CA ASP A 49 13.39 11.18 0.28
C ASP A 49 13.76 12.20 -0.82
N PRO A 50 15.04 12.62 -0.94
CA PRO A 50 15.45 13.63 -1.90
C PRO A 50 15.23 13.24 -3.36
N PHE A 51 14.91 11.96 -3.63
CA PHE A 51 14.65 11.43 -4.96
C PHE A 51 13.17 11.24 -5.31
N THR A 52 12.23 11.39 -4.36
CA THR A 52 10.80 11.38 -4.67
C THR A 52 10.29 12.80 -4.89
N GLU A 53 10.63 13.39 -6.04
CA GLU A 53 9.99 14.61 -6.51
C GLU A 53 8.49 14.33 -6.72
N SER A 54 7.67 14.80 -5.78
CA SER A 54 6.22 14.59 -5.81
C SER A 54 5.62 15.46 -6.91
N VAL A 55 5.49 14.88 -8.12
CA VAL A 55 4.93 15.55 -9.30
C VAL A 55 3.58 16.18 -8.95
N ASP A 56 3.49 17.51 -9.08
CA ASP A 56 2.25 18.25 -8.87
C ASP A 56 1.34 18.12 -10.09
N PHE A 57 0.52 17.07 -10.08
CA PHE A 57 -0.47 16.83 -11.13
C PHE A 57 -1.59 17.86 -11.17
N ASP A 58 -1.70 18.84 -10.25
CA ASP A 58 -2.75 19.87 -10.27
C ASP A 58 -2.33 21.16 -11.02
N SER A 59 -1.03 21.46 -11.15
CA SER A 59 -0.53 22.59 -11.95
C SER A 59 -0.27 22.27 -13.43
N MET A 60 -0.16 20.98 -13.81
CA MET A 60 0.11 20.53 -15.19
C MET A 60 -0.98 20.93 -16.19
N GLU A 61 -0.61 21.06 -17.48
CA GLU A 61 -1.58 21.33 -18.56
C GLU A 61 -2.49 20.12 -18.82
N THR A 62 -3.74 20.37 -19.22
CA THR A 62 -4.70 19.33 -19.65
C THR A 62 -4.13 18.35 -20.68
N ALA A 63 -3.34 18.84 -21.66
CA ALA A 63 -2.72 17.98 -22.67
C ALA A 63 -1.70 17.01 -22.05
N GLU A 64 -0.81 17.52 -21.20
CA GLU A 64 0.23 16.75 -20.53
C GLU A 64 -0.36 15.72 -19.55
N VAL A 65 -1.39 16.10 -18.78
CA VAL A 65 -2.13 15.17 -17.92
C VAL A 65 -2.75 14.02 -18.73
N ASN A 66 -3.22 14.28 -19.94
CA ASN A 66 -3.80 13.24 -20.80
C ASN A 66 -2.72 12.29 -21.33
N GLU A 67 -1.57 12.82 -21.76
CA GLU A 67 -0.43 11.99 -22.20
C GLU A 67 0.07 11.07 -21.08
N ARG A 68 0.32 11.63 -19.89
CA ARG A 68 0.69 10.85 -18.70
C ARG A 68 -0.36 9.82 -18.32
N PHE A 69 -1.64 10.11 -18.53
CA PHE A 69 -2.73 9.18 -18.25
C PHE A 69 -2.77 8.01 -19.25
N GLU A 70 -2.53 8.24 -20.55
CA GLU A 70 -2.39 7.12 -21.51
C GLU A 70 -1.16 6.26 -21.19
N GLN A 71 -0.02 6.87 -20.85
CA GLN A 71 1.16 6.14 -20.36
C GLN A 71 0.81 5.24 -19.16
N LEU A 72 0.08 5.77 -18.16
CA LEU A 72 -0.42 4.99 -17.03
C LEU A 72 -1.32 3.82 -17.47
N LEU A 73 -2.23 4.02 -18.42
CA LEU A 73 -3.14 2.97 -18.88
C LEU A 73 -2.42 1.85 -19.67
N ASP A 74 -1.37 2.21 -20.41
CA ASP A 74 -0.48 1.26 -21.08
C ASP A 74 0.30 0.44 -20.04
N ASP A 75 0.88 1.13 -19.05
CA ASP A 75 1.69 0.51 -18.00
C ASP A 75 0.88 -0.38 -17.03
N MET A 76 -0.45 -0.19 -16.97
CA MET A 76 -1.39 -1.06 -16.25
C MET A 76 -1.80 -2.35 -16.99
N ASN A 77 -1.22 -2.66 -18.16
CA ASN A 77 -1.53 -3.85 -18.98
C ASN A 77 -3.04 -4.01 -19.30
N LEU A 78 -3.71 -2.90 -19.61
CA LEU A 78 -5.15 -2.90 -19.87
C LEU A 78 -5.46 -3.18 -21.35
N THR A 79 -6.48 -4.01 -21.59
CA THR A 79 -7.05 -4.18 -22.94
C THR A 79 -7.88 -2.96 -23.33
N GLU A 80 -7.97 -2.65 -24.62
CA GLU A 80 -8.67 -1.46 -25.13
C GLU A 80 -10.12 -1.29 -24.61
N PRO A 81 -10.96 -2.35 -24.50
CA PRO A 81 -12.29 -2.23 -23.88
C PRO A 81 -12.28 -1.85 -22.40
N LYS A 82 -11.18 -2.10 -21.68
CA LYS A 82 -11.00 -1.68 -20.27
C LYS A 82 -10.43 -0.26 -20.16
N LYS A 83 -9.71 0.24 -21.17
CA LYS A 83 -9.23 1.64 -21.23
C LYS A 83 -10.37 2.62 -21.52
N ALA A 84 -11.30 2.27 -22.41
CA ALA A 84 -12.44 3.11 -22.80
C ALA A 84 -13.23 3.75 -21.60
N PRO A 85 -13.67 2.99 -20.57
CA PRO A 85 -14.38 3.57 -19.41
C PRO A 85 -13.51 4.40 -18.45
N LEU A 86 -12.18 4.34 -18.60
CA LEU A 86 -11.23 5.19 -17.87
C LEU A 86 -10.96 6.49 -18.65
N ARG A 87 -10.88 6.42 -19.98
CA ARG A 87 -10.78 7.61 -20.86
C ARG A 87 -12.05 8.48 -20.83
N SER A 88 -13.22 7.91 -20.57
CA SER A 88 -14.46 8.69 -20.43
C SER A 88 -14.57 9.48 -19.10
N LYS A 89 -13.57 9.39 -18.23
CA LYS A 89 -13.51 10.14 -16.96
C LYS A 89 -12.97 11.56 -17.16
N ASP A 90 -13.37 12.43 -16.25
CA ASP A 90 -13.02 13.85 -16.21
C ASP A 90 -11.55 14.07 -15.83
N LEU A 91 -11.07 15.29 -16.05
CA LEU A 91 -9.67 15.65 -15.81
C LEU A 91 -9.27 15.48 -14.34
N LYS A 92 -10.20 15.73 -13.40
CA LYS A 92 -9.95 15.56 -11.96
C LYS A 92 -9.65 14.10 -11.60
N PHE A 93 -10.42 13.15 -12.15
CA PHE A 93 -10.13 11.72 -11.97
C PHE A 93 -8.74 11.35 -12.53
N ARG A 94 -8.34 11.88 -13.69
CA ARG A 94 -7.02 11.60 -14.28
C ARG A 94 -5.87 12.11 -13.39
N ARG A 95 -5.93 13.37 -12.94
CA ARG A 95 -4.96 13.95 -11.99
C ARG A 95 -4.89 13.14 -10.69
N GLN A 96 -6.04 12.77 -10.12
CA GLN A 96 -6.12 11.94 -8.92
C GLN A 96 -5.50 10.54 -9.11
N MET A 97 -5.77 9.89 -10.25
CA MET A 97 -5.19 8.58 -10.58
C MET A 97 -3.67 8.66 -10.70
N LEU A 98 -3.14 9.67 -11.39
CA LEU A 98 -1.69 9.88 -11.53
C LEU A 98 -1.01 10.16 -10.19
N SER A 99 -1.59 11.04 -9.36
CA SER A 99 -1.10 11.33 -8.01
C SER A 99 -1.11 10.09 -7.10
N MET A 100 -2.17 9.27 -7.17
CA MET A 100 -2.26 8.02 -6.44
C MET A 100 -1.22 7.00 -6.94
N HIS A 101 -1.01 6.90 -8.25
CA HIS A 101 -0.04 5.98 -8.83
C HIS A 101 1.39 6.34 -8.47
N SER A 102 1.79 7.61 -8.65
CA SER A 102 3.11 8.12 -8.26
C SER A 102 3.42 7.79 -6.78
N ARG A 103 2.50 8.14 -5.88
CA ARG A 103 2.64 7.88 -4.43
C ARG A 103 2.45 6.40 -4.04
N GLY A 104 1.99 5.55 -4.95
CA GLY A 104 1.90 4.10 -4.78
C GLY A 104 3.18 3.40 -5.23
N ALA A 105 3.71 3.78 -6.39
CA ALA A 105 4.94 3.25 -6.98
C ALA A 105 6.17 3.52 -6.10
N SER A 106 6.25 4.69 -5.45
CA SER A 106 7.36 5.04 -4.55
C SER A 106 7.25 4.45 -3.13
N LYS A 107 6.22 3.66 -2.80
CA LYS A 107 6.01 3.12 -1.44
C LYS A 107 6.72 1.78 -1.20
N ALA A 108 8.03 1.75 -1.40
CA ALA A 108 8.86 0.72 -0.81
C ALA A 108 8.75 0.79 0.73
N ARG A 109 8.32 -0.29 1.39
CA ARG A 109 8.48 -0.39 2.85
C ARG A 109 9.96 -0.60 3.16
N ARG A 110 10.51 0.13 4.13
CA ARG A 110 11.92 -0.06 4.54
C ARG A 110 12.16 -1.53 4.92
N GLY A 111 13.05 -2.18 4.18
CA GLY A 111 13.41 -3.60 4.36
C GLY A 111 12.64 -4.59 3.48
N GLU A 112 11.74 -4.12 2.60
CA GLU A 112 11.03 -4.96 1.63
C GLU A 112 11.78 -4.97 0.28
N LEU A 113 11.82 -6.13 -0.38
CA LEU A 113 12.32 -6.24 -1.76
C LEU A 113 11.28 -5.62 -2.69
N ASP A 114 11.56 -4.44 -3.21
CA ASP A 114 10.56 -3.66 -3.95
C ASP A 114 11.03 -3.20 -5.35
N THR A 115 12.34 -3.21 -5.59
CA THR A 115 12.95 -2.94 -6.91
C THR A 115 13.29 -4.24 -7.64
N PRO A 116 13.28 -4.27 -8.98
CA PRO A 116 13.62 -5.48 -9.75
C PRO A 116 15.03 -5.96 -9.44
N HIS A 117 15.98 -5.02 -9.42
CA HIS A 117 17.38 -5.21 -9.07
C HIS A 117 17.58 -5.87 -7.68
N ALA A 118 16.80 -5.48 -6.67
CA ALA A 118 16.90 -6.08 -5.34
C ALA A 118 16.44 -7.56 -5.33
N PHE A 119 15.37 -7.89 -6.06
CA PHE A 119 14.95 -9.29 -6.24
C PHE A 119 15.99 -10.12 -6.98
N VAL A 120 16.60 -9.59 -8.04
CA VAL A 120 17.67 -10.29 -8.78
C VAL A 120 18.86 -10.58 -7.86
N GLN A 121 19.35 -9.58 -7.12
CA GLN A 121 20.45 -9.77 -6.16
C GLN A 121 20.10 -10.81 -5.10
N GLU A 122 18.92 -10.74 -4.48
CA GLU A 122 18.52 -11.69 -3.44
C GLU A 122 18.38 -13.12 -4.01
N LEU A 123 17.84 -13.29 -5.22
CA LEU A 123 17.73 -14.60 -5.86
C LEU A 123 19.08 -15.21 -6.27
N MET A 124 20.09 -14.37 -6.52
CA MET A 124 21.48 -14.78 -6.79
C MET A 124 22.25 -15.18 -5.51
N ASN A 125 21.76 -14.83 -4.31
CA ASN A 125 22.40 -15.22 -3.06
C ASN A 125 22.44 -16.74 -2.90
N ALA A 126 23.65 -17.32 -2.89
CA ALA A 126 23.86 -18.77 -2.80
C ALA A 126 23.31 -19.41 -1.51
N ASP A 127 23.08 -18.62 -0.47
CA ASP A 127 22.50 -19.04 0.81
C ASP A 127 20.97 -18.92 0.88
N LEU A 128 20.32 -18.32 -0.12
CA LEU A 128 18.86 -18.21 -0.17
C LEU A 128 18.21 -19.57 -0.48
N LYS A 129 17.87 -20.30 0.59
CA LYS A 129 17.34 -21.68 0.55
C LYS A 129 16.09 -21.84 1.42
N GLY A 130 15.34 -22.91 1.16
CA GLY A 130 14.16 -23.30 1.95
C GLY A 130 13.09 -22.21 2.03
N GLN A 131 12.51 -22.04 3.23
CA GLN A 131 11.41 -21.11 3.49
C GLN A 131 11.71 -19.66 3.09
N LYS A 132 12.93 -19.17 3.29
CA LYS A 132 13.32 -17.80 2.90
C LYS A 132 13.22 -17.62 1.38
N ARG A 133 13.69 -18.60 0.60
CA ARG A 133 13.57 -18.59 -0.87
C ARG A 133 12.10 -18.58 -1.30
N THR A 134 11.24 -19.35 -0.64
CA THR A 134 9.81 -19.37 -0.92
C THR A 134 9.17 -17.99 -0.69
N GLN A 135 9.47 -17.34 0.44
CA GLN A 135 8.97 -15.98 0.74
C GLN A 135 9.41 -14.94 -0.29
N VAL A 136 10.68 -14.97 -0.72
CA VAL A 136 11.20 -14.09 -1.78
C VAL A 136 10.47 -14.33 -3.11
N LEU A 137 10.22 -15.58 -3.48
CA LEU A 137 9.47 -15.93 -4.71
C LEU A 137 7.98 -15.56 -4.63
N GLU A 138 7.36 -15.68 -3.46
CA GLU A 138 5.97 -15.22 -3.24
C GLU A 138 5.86 -13.70 -3.35
N SER A 139 6.79 -12.96 -2.74
CA SER A 139 6.89 -11.50 -2.84
C SER A 139 7.17 -11.04 -4.29
N LEU A 140 8.09 -11.71 -5.00
CA LEU A 140 8.37 -11.46 -6.41
C LEU A 140 7.13 -11.71 -7.28
N LYS A 141 6.39 -12.80 -7.03
CA LYS A 141 5.15 -13.10 -7.76
C LYS A 141 4.11 -11.99 -7.58
N VAL A 142 3.96 -11.44 -6.37
CA VAL A 142 3.10 -10.28 -6.14
C VAL A 142 3.61 -9.10 -6.97
N SER A 143 4.88 -8.74 -6.84
CA SER A 143 5.48 -7.63 -7.61
C SER A 143 5.25 -7.76 -9.12
N LEU A 144 5.55 -8.90 -9.72
CA LEU A 144 5.34 -9.20 -11.15
C LEU A 144 3.87 -9.14 -11.61
N THR A 145 2.90 -9.22 -10.69
CA THR A 145 1.46 -9.26 -11.05
C THR A 145 0.67 -8.03 -10.57
N SER A 146 1.23 -7.19 -9.70
CA SER A 146 0.58 -5.98 -9.19
C SER A 146 1.30 -4.67 -9.52
N LYS A 147 2.60 -4.72 -9.89
CA LYS A 147 3.34 -3.53 -10.36
C LYS A 147 3.13 -3.31 -11.86
N PRO A 148 3.46 -2.11 -12.38
CA PRO A 148 3.28 -1.79 -13.80
C PRO A 148 4.19 -2.62 -14.72
N VAL A 149 3.86 -2.66 -16.00
CA VAL A 149 4.61 -3.40 -17.03
C VAL A 149 6.07 -2.95 -17.12
N SER A 150 6.33 -1.65 -16.94
CA SER A 150 7.65 -1.05 -16.87
C SER A 150 8.55 -1.70 -15.82
N TRP A 151 8.01 -2.05 -14.65
CA TRP A 151 8.74 -2.78 -13.59
C TRP A 151 9.07 -4.21 -14.03
N ALA A 152 8.16 -4.88 -14.74
CA ALA A 152 8.41 -6.21 -15.28
C ALA A 152 9.44 -6.19 -16.42
N VAL A 153 9.45 -5.13 -17.25
CA VAL A 153 10.46 -4.91 -18.29
C VAL A 153 11.83 -4.59 -17.70
N GLU A 154 11.91 -3.86 -16.59
CA GLU A 154 13.17 -3.63 -15.85
C GLU A 154 13.67 -4.93 -15.17
N PHE A 155 12.78 -5.87 -14.83
CA PHE A 155 13.15 -7.14 -14.19
C PHE A 155 13.88 -8.12 -15.13
N GLY A 156 13.50 -8.19 -16.42
CA GLY A 156 14.19 -9.02 -17.44
C GLY A 156 13.29 -9.55 -18.55
#